data_AF-A0A6A6CUQ2-F1
#
_entry.id   AF-A0A6A6CUQ2-F1
#
_cell.length_a   1.000
_cell.length_b   1.000
_cell.length_c   1.000
_cell.angle_alpha   90.00
_cell.angle_beta   90.00
_cell.angle_gamma   90.00
#
_symmetry.space_group_name_H-M   'P 1'
#
loop_
_entity.id
_entity.type
_entity.pdbx_description
1 polymer ?
#
loop_
_entity_poly.entity_id
_entity_poly.type
_entity_poly.pdbx_seq_one_letter_code
_entity_poly.pdbx_strand_id
1 'polypeptide(L)'
;MDQRSGYQYTPLPGPGWIRLLTIYSREVVDNQDTFFCLLDDHNLEHSDRDGYIALSYSWAMPDGDSSKSHTIYIGELRVAVTQNLLLGLRRIFGPDRPVRLWIDAVCINQADIPERNEQVAQMSRIYASAKGVFAWLGEGGDEEAMCVLSCLGKTQKARCEQRHAFSVSDGGILDLCELRRKGTWTTDLKGRGFLDVYKIENDKSRRT
;
A
#
# COMPACT_ATOMS: atom_id res chain seq x y z
N MET A 1 -16.94 25.19 -14.07
CA MET A 1 -16.90 24.05 -15.01
C MET A 1 -15.45 23.68 -15.21
N ASP A 2 -14.95 22.68 -14.49
CA ASP A 2 -13.57 22.22 -14.66
C ASP A 2 -13.63 20.95 -15.55
N GLN A 3 -13.48 21.15 -16.87
CA GLN A 3 -13.49 20.11 -17.91
C GLN A 3 -12.09 19.50 -18.06
N ARG A 4 -11.48 19.02 -16.97
CA ARG A 4 -10.22 18.28 -17.07
C ARG A 4 -10.51 16.84 -17.50
N SER A 5 -9.81 16.39 -18.54
CA SER A 5 -9.91 15.04 -19.09
C SER A 5 -9.50 13.97 -18.06
N GLY A 6 -10.08 12.78 -18.18
CA GLY A 6 -9.66 11.62 -17.40
C GLY A 6 -8.26 11.16 -17.81
N TYR A 7 -7.48 10.68 -16.85
CA TYR A 7 -6.17 10.10 -17.11
C TYR A 7 -6.28 8.86 -18.01
N GLN A 8 -5.38 8.74 -18.98
CA GLN A 8 -5.28 7.58 -19.87
C GLN A 8 -3.94 6.88 -19.64
N TYR A 9 -4.00 5.59 -19.31
CA TYR A 9 -2.81 4.78 -19.12
C TYR A 9 -2.12 4.51 -20.46
N THR A 10 -0.80 4.61 -20.48
CA THR A 10 0.05 4.12 -21.56
C THR A 10 0.50 2.70 -21.25
N PRO A 11 0.56 1.77 -22.22
CA PRO A 11 1.01 0.39 -21.97
C PRO A 11 2.38 0.36 -21.28
N LEU A 12 2.55 -0.53 -20.30
CA LEU A 12 3.84 -0.76 -19.66
C LEU A 12 4.84 -1.37 -20.65
N PRO A 13 6.15 -1.11 -20.52
CA PRO A 13 7.15 -1.61 -21.47
C PRO A 13 7.28 -3.14 -21.55
N GLY A 14 6.86 -3.87 -20.51
CA GLY A 14 6.86 -5.33 -20.49
C GLY A 14 6.88 -5.93 -19.07
N PRO A 15 7.22 -7.22 -18.94
CA PRO A 15 7.26 -7.91 -17.65
C PRO A 15 8.25 -7.28 -16.67
N GLY A 16 7.91 -7.27 -15.38
CA GLY A 16 8.72 -6.65 -14.33
C GLY A 16 8.60 -5.12 -14.26
N TRP A 17 7.90 -4.49 -15.21
CA TRP A 17 7.53 -3.08 -15.11
C TRP A 17 6.25 -2.90 -14.31
N ILE A 18 6.23 -1.85 -13.50
CA ILE A 18 5.10 -1.39 -12.69
C ILE A 18 4.99 0.13 -12.84
N ARG A 19 3.89 0.71 -12.39
CA ARG A 19 3.81 2.16 -12.17
C ARG A 19 3.98 2.48 -10.69
N LEU A 20 4.59 3.61 -10.39
CA LEU A 20 4.69 4.16 -9.05
C LEU A 20 4.02 5.53 -9.02
N LEU A 21 3.20 5.75 -7.99
CA LEU A 21 2.52 7.01 -7.74
C LEU A 21 3.38 7.84 -6.78
N THR A 22 3.89 8.97 -7.26
CA THR A 22 4.59 9.94 -6.42
C THR A 22 3.65 11.08 -6.07
N ILE A 23 3.28 11.21 -4.80
CA ILE A 23 2.49 12.34 -4.30
C ILE A 23 3.46 13.44 -3.88
N TYR A 24 3.32 14.64 -4.44
CA TYR A 24 4.23 15.76 -4.15
C TYR A 24 3.52 16.95 -3.46
N SER A 25 2.19 17.04 -3.57
CA SER A 25 1.42 18.09 -2.89
C SER A 25 0.03 17.60 -2.52
N ARG A 26 -0.52 18.24 -1.49
CA ARG A 26 -1.90 18.09 -1.02
C ARG A 26 -2.44 19.49 -0.75
N GLU A 27 -3.57 19.81 -1.37
CA GLU A 27 -4.31 21.05 -1.11
C GLU A 27 -5.64 20.74 -0.45
N VAL A 28 -6.07 21.60 0.46
CA VAL A 28 -7.36 21.51 1.14
C VAL A 28 -8.19 22.72 0.75
N VAL A 29 -9.25 22.51 -0.02
CA VAL A 29 -10.19 23.56 -0.44
C VAL A 29 -11.59 23.12 -0.04
N ASP A 30 -12.35 23.98 0.65
CA ASP A 30 -13.70 23.68 1.12
C ASP A 30 -13.82 22.34 1.88
N ASN A 31 -12.82 22.04 2.72
CA ASN A 31 -12.71 20.79 3.49
C ASN A 31 -12.59 19.51 2.62
N GLN A 32 -12.21 19.65 1.35
CA GLN A 32 -11.92 18.55 0.44
C GLN A 32 -10.42 18.49 0.14
N ASP A 33 -9.88 17.28 0.22
CA ASP A 33 -8.47 17.05 -0.08
C ASP A 33 -8.26 16.75 -1.55
N THR A 34 -7.32 17.47 -2.15
CA THR A 34 -6.85 17.23 -3.50
C THR A 34 -5.38 16.86 -3.46
N PHE A 35 -5.07 15.65 -3.92
CA PHE A 35 -3.70 15.17 -4.05
C PHE A 35 -3.20 15.38 -5.47
N PHE A 36 -1.98 15.92 -5.57
CA PHE A 36 -1.27 16.12 -6.83
C PHE A 36 -0.11 15.16 -6.91
N CYS A 37 -0.10 14.41 -8.00
CA CYS A 37 0.72 13.24 -8.17
C CYS A 37 1.41 13.21 -9.54
N LEU A 38 2.47 12.41 -9.60
CA LEU A 38 3.08 11.91 -10.81
C LEU A 38 2.92 10.39 -10.84
N LEU A 39 2.79 9.83 -12.04
CA LEU A 39 2.77 8.38 -12.24
C LEU A 39 3.90 8.04 -13.21
N ASP A 40 4.86 7.24 -12.74
CA ASP A 40 6.07 6.90 -13.47
C ASP A 40 6.25 5.39 -13.58
N ASP A 41 6.76 4.94 -14.74
CA ASP A 41 7.08 3.55 -14.98
C ASP A 41 8.38 3.18 -14.27
N HIS A 42 8.37 2.04 -13.58
CA HIS A 42 9.48 1.54 -12.78
C HIS A 42 9.71 0.05 -13.07
N ASN A 43 10.96 -0.33 -13.25
CA ASN A 43 11.33 -1.73 -13.45
C ASN A 43 11.87 -2.31 -12.14
N LEU A 44 11.22 -3.37 -11.65
CA LEU A 44 11.55 -4.05 -10.39
C LEU A 44 12.98 -4.62 -10.36
N GLU A 45 13.59 -4.90 -11.51
CA GLU A 45 14.95 -5.43 -11.60
C GLU A 45 16.02 -4.35 -11.42
N HIS A 46 15.66 -3.07 -11.53
CA HIS A 46 16.60 -1.97 -11.32
C HIS A 46 16.64 -1.57 -9.85
N SER A 47 17.85 -1.53 -9.28
CA SER A 47 18.03 -1.09 -7.89
C SER A 47 17.61 0.38 -7.77
N ASP A 48 16.63 0.64 -6.91
CA ASP A 48 16.15 1.99 -6.63
C ASP A 48 16.62 2.43 -5.24
N ARG A 49 17.45 3.48 -5.20
CA ARG A 49 17.92 4.04 -3.92
C ARG A 49 16.79 4.69 -3.13
N ASP A 50 15.82 5.28 -3.81
CA ASP A 50 14.69 5.99 -3.20
C ASP A 50 13.55 5.03 -2.88
N GLY A 51 13.44 3.94 -3.66
CA GLY A 51 12.49 2.86 -3.48
C GLY A 51 11.04 3.36 -3.45
N TYR A 52 10.14 2.50 -2.97
CA TYR A 52 8.73 2.84 -2.80
C TYR A 52 8.12 2.09 -1.62
N ILE A 53 6.96 2.57 -1.17
CA ILE A 53 6.13 1.90 -0.15
C ILE A 53 4.94 1.29 -0.87
N ALA A 54 4.62 0.02 -0.59
CA ALA A 54 3.38 -0.57 -1.10
C ALA A 54 2.23 -0.27 -0.13
N LEU A 55 1.08 0.15 -0.65
CA LEU A 55 -0.15 0.33 0.13
C LEU A 55 -1.00 -0.93 0.06
N SER A 56 -1.41 -1.43 1.23
CA SER A 56 -2.39 -2.51 1.37
C SER A 56 -3.62 -1.98 2.09
N TYR A 57 -4.79 -2.08 1.46
CA TYR A 57 -6.03 -1.54 1.99
C TYR A 57 -7.26 -2.21 1.34
N SER A 58 -8.43 -2.07 1.95
CA SER A 58 -9.70 -2.49 1.35
C SER A 58 -10.22 -1.44 0.38
N TRP A 59 -10.64 -1.84 -0.82
CA TRP A 59 -11.14 -0.87 -1.81
C TRP A 59 -12.49 -0.22 -1.44
N ALA A 60 -13.19 -0.78 -0.45
CA ALA A 60 -14.43 -0.27 0.09
C ALA A 60 -14.29 0.25 1.52
N MET A 61 -15.22 1.10 1.93
CA MET A 61 -15.50 1.47 3.31
C MET A 61 -16.12 0.28 4.08
N PRO A 62 -16.15 0.31 5.43
CA PRO A 62 -16.74 -0.77 6.23
C PRO A 62 -18.23 -1.04 5.97
N ASP A 63 -18.96 -0.03 5.50
CA ASP A 63 -20.36 -0.13 5.08
C ASP A 63 -20.52 -0.75 3.67
N GLY A 64 -19.41 -1.09 3.01
CA GLY A 64 -19.37 -1.66 1.66
C GLY A 64 -19.28 -0.62 0.55
N ASP A 65 -19.25 0.68 0.85
CA ASP A 65 -19.15 1.71 -0.20
C ASP A 65 -17.78 1.65 -0.91
N SER A 66 -17.81 1.32 -2.20
CA SER A 66 -16.67 1.29 -3.11
C SER A 66 -16.79 2.33 -4.22
N SER A 67 -17.68 3.33 -4.04
CA SER A 67 -17.87 4.41 -4.99
C SER A 67 -16.58 5.20 -5.20
N LYS A 68 -16.25 5.50 -6.46
CA LYS A 68 -15.13 6.37 -6.83
C LYS A 68 -15.55 7.83 -6.72
N SER A 69 -15.86 8.25 -5.50
CA SER A 69 -16.45 9.55 -5.16
C SER A 69 -15.45 10.70 -5.01
N HIS A 70 -14.14 10.40 -5.04
CA HIS A 70 -13.07 11.37 -4.83
C HIS A 70 -12.10 11.40 -6.02
N THR A 71 -11.30 12.46 -6.12
CA THR A 71 -10.37 12.67 -7.26
C THR A 71 -8.96 12.97 -6.77
N ILE A 72 -7.98 12.31 -7.38
CA ILE A 72 -6.58 12.72 -7.35
C ILE A 72 -6.16 13.18 -8.75
N TYR A 73 -5.08 13.96 -8.84
CA TYR A 73 -4.58 14.48 -10.10
C TYR A 73 -3.22 13.89 -10.44
N ILE A 74 -3.09 13.38 -11.66
CA ILE A 74 -1.80 13.02 -12.26
C ILE A 74 -1.47 14.09 -13.30
N GLY A 75 -0.56 15.01 -12.96
CA GLY A 75 -0.44 16.28 -13.68
C GLY A 75 -1.77 17.05 -13.66
N GLU A 76 -2.33 17.36 -14.83
CA GLU A 76 -3.63 18.02 -14.95
C GLU A 76 -4.81 17.04 -15.11
N LEU A 77 -4.54 15.75 -15.19
CA LEU A 77 -5.52 14.72 -15.52
C LEU A 77 -6.13 14.11 -14.25
N ARG A 78 -7.42 13.78 -14.32
CA ARG A 78 -8.17 13.26 -13.18
C ARG A 78 -8.14 11.75 -13.09
N VAL A 79 -7.95 11.25 -11.87
CA VAL A 79 -8.17 9.85 -11.51
C VAL A 79 -9.18 9.77 -10.38
N ALA A 80 -10.29 9.07 -10.62
CA ALA A 80 -11.31 8.84 -9.61
C ALA A 80 -10.87 7.71 -8.66
N VAL A 81 -10.93 7.97 -7.36
CA VAL A 81 -10.53 7.06 -6.28
C VAL A 81 -11.66 6.90 -5.25
N THR A 82 -11.61 5.80 -4.50
CA THR A 82 -12.60 5.55 -3.44
C THR A 82 -12.31 6.41 -2.21
N GLN A 83 -13.34 6.62 -1.39
CA GLN A 83 -13.19 7.34 -0.13
C GLN A 83 -12.13 6.69 0.76
N ASN A 84 -12.12 5.36 0.87
CA ASN A 84 -11.15 4.67 1.73
C ASN A 84 -9.71 4.90 1.28
N LEU A 85 -9.44 4.90 -0.04
CA LEU A 85 -8.12 5.24 -0.55
C LEU A 85 -7.74 6.68 -0.20
N LEU A 86 -8.65 7.64 -0.38
CA LEU A 86 -8.37 9.04 -0.05
C LEU A 86 -8.00 9.21 1.43
N LEU A 87 -8.74 8.57 2.34
CA LEU A 87 -8.46 8.58 3.77
C LEU A 87 -7.08 7.98 4.10
N GLY A 88 -6.73 6.86 3.46
CA GLY A 88 -5.39 6.28 3.58
C GLY A 88 -4.29 7.25 3.10
N LEU A 89 -4.47 7.90 1.96
CA LEU A 89 -3.52 8.88 1.44
C LEU A 89 -3.35 10.08 2.39
N ARG A 90 -4.42 10.58 2.99
CA ARG A 90 -4.37 11.66 4.02
C ARG A 90 -3.49 11.29 5.20
N ARG A 91 -3.48 10.01 5.58
CA ARG A 91 -2.71 9.51 6.73
C ARG A 91 -1.24 9.27 6.38
N ILE A 92 -0.97 8.86 5.15
CA ILE A 92 0.38 8.57 4.65
C ILE A 92 1.14 9.85 4.27
N PHE A 93 0.47 10.80 3.63
CA PHE A 93 1.10 12.00 3.12
C PHE A 93 1.30 13.05 4.23
N GLY A 94 2.57 13.27 4.62
CA GLY A 94 2.99 14.34 5.52
C GLY A 94 3.44 15.59 4.77
N PRO A 95 3.49 16.76 5.43
CA PRO A 95 3.80 18.04 4.77
C PRO A 95 5.25 18.17 4.27
N ASP A 96 6.18 17.38 4.80
CA ASP A 96 7.62 17.68 4.68
C ASP A 96 8.36 16.91 3.57
N ARG A 97 7.71 15.96 2.87
CA ARG A 97 8.36 15.23 1.76
C ARG A 97 7.38 14.56 0.79
N PRO A 98 7.72 14.49 -0.50
CA PRO A 98 7.03 13.61 -1.44
C PRO A 98 7.03 12.16 -0.96
N VAL A 99 5.97 11.43 -1.27
CA VAL A 99 5.84 10.00 -0.93
C VAL A 99 5.64 9.20 -2.21
N ARG A 100 6.46 8.18 -2.42
CA ARG A 100 6.39 7.27 -3.58
C ARG A 100 5.75 5.95 -3.19
N LEU A 101 4.61 5.67 -3.80
CA LEU A 101 3.71 4.59 -3.44
C LEU A 101 3.46 3.65 -4.61
N TRP A 102 3.32 2.37 -4.32
CA TRP A 102 2.60 1.45 -5.19
C TRP A 102 1.19 1.22 -4.61
N ILE A 103 0.17 1.48 -5.41
CA ILE A 103 -1.25 1.36 -5.03
C ILE A 103 -1.95 0.63 -6.16
N ASP A 104 -2.39 -0.60 -5.94
CA ASP A 104 -3.00 -1.46 -6.96
C ASP A 104 -4.13 -0.77 -7.77
N ALA A 105 -5.02 -0.03 -7.10
CA ALA A 105 -6.15 0.65 -7.72
C ALA A 105 -5.75 1.80 -8.67
N VAL A 106 -4.51 2.31 -8.59
CA VAL A 106 -4.00 3.47 -9.34
C VAL A 106 -2.81 3.12 -10.24
N CYS A 107 -1.93 2.24 -9.79
CA CYS A 107 -0.71 1.88 -10.52
C CYS A 107 -0.97 0.83 -11.61
N ILE A 108 -2.07 0.09 -11.49
CA ILE A 108 -2.54 -0.89 -12.47
C ILE A 108 -3.67 -0.26 -13.28
N ASN A 109 -3.60 -0.40 -14.61
CA ASN A 109 -4.74 -0.10 -15.47
C ASN A 109 -5.83 -1.17 -15.28
N GLN A 110 -6.76 -0.91 -14.35
CA GLN A 110 -7.81 -1.85 -13.97
C GLN A 110 -8.79 -2.19 -15.10
N ALA A 111 -8.84 -1.38 -16.17
CA ALA A 111 -9.66 -1.62 -17.35
C ALA A 111 -8.98 -2.54 -18.39
N ASP A 112 -7.67 -2.68 -18.34
CA ASP A 112 -6.90 -3.57 -19.19
C ASP A 112 -6.72 -4.93 -18.50
N ILE A 113 -7.51 -5.92 -18.92
CA ILE A 113 -7.51 -7.26 -18.32
C ILE A 113 -6.14 -7.95 -18.46
N PRO A 114 -5.50 -7.97 -19.65
CA PRO A 114 -4.13 -8.44 -19.79
C PRO A 114 -3.16 -7.81 -18.79
N GLU A 115 -3.09 -6.48 -18.74
CA GLU A 115 -2.19 -5.76 -17.82
C GLU A 115 -2.49 -6.13 -16.38
N ARG A 116 -3.77 -6.07 -15.97
CA ARG A 116 -4.19 -6.39 -14.61
C ARG A 116 -3.77 -7.80 -14.20
N ASN A 117 -3.97 -8.79 -15.07
CA ASN A 117 -3.59 -10.17 -14.77
C ASN A 117 -2.08 -10.33 -14.61
N GLU A 118 -1.29 -9.66 -15.45
CA GLU A 118 0.17 -9.65 -15.35
C GLU A 118 0.64 -8.98 -14.04
N GLN A 119 0.07 -7.83 -13.68
CA GLN A 119 0.38 -7.12 -12.44
C GLN A 119 0.02 -7.95 -11.20
N VAL A 120 -1.15 -8.60 -11.20
CA VAL A 120 -1.58 -9.52 -10.12
C VAL A 120 -0.61 -10.69 -9.99
N ALA A 121 -0.17 -11.28 -11.09
CA ALA A 121 0.78 -12.40 -11.09
C ALA A 121 2.15 -12.03 -10.49
N GLN A 122 2.56 -10.76 -10.57
CA GLN A 122 3.82 -10.28 -9.99
C GLN A 122 3.68 -9.54 -8.65
N MET A 123 2.48 -9.47 -8.05
CA MET A 123 2.26 -8.77 -6.76
C MET A 123 3.26 -9.22 -5.68
N SER A 124 3.55 -10.52 -5.58
CA SER A 124 4.51 -11.05 -4.62
C SER A 124 5.89 -10.37 -4.73
N ARG A 125 6.36 -10.13 -5.96
CA ARG A 125 7.62 -9.42 -6.25
C ARG A 125 7.52 -7.92 -5.96
N ILE A 126 6.39 -7.30 -6.26
CA ILE A 126 6.14 -5.89 -5.97
C ILE A 126 6.20 -5.64 -4.46
N TYR A 127 5.51 -6.43 -3.65
CA TYR A 127 5.57 -6.27 -2.19
C TYR A 127 6.96 -6.62 -1.63
N ALA A 128 7.66 -7.61 -2.20
CA ALA A 128 9.01 -7.98 -1.78
C ALA A 128 10.07 -6.88 -2.02
N SER A 129 9.88 -6.13 -3.11
CA SER A 129 10.83 -5.11 -3.58
C SER A 129 10.56 -3.74 -2.96
N ALA A 130 9.38 -3.54 -2.35
CA ALA A 130 9.06 -2.34 -1.61
C ALA A 130 9.98 -2.17 -0.39
N LYS A 131 10.29 -0.93 -0.03
CA LYS A 131 11.03 -0.60 1.22
C LYS A 131 10.23 -0.96 2.47
N GLY A 132 8.91 -0.94 2.35
CA GLY A 132 7.97 -1.29 3.41
C GLY A 132 6.56 -1.37 2.86
N VAL A 133 5.66 -1.87 3.69
CA VAL A 133 4.23 -1.97 3.36
C VAL A 133 3.44 -1.18 4.39
N PHE A 134 2.61 -0.25 3.93
CA PHE A 134 1.65 0.45 4.77
C PHE A 134 0.31 -0.29 4.71
N ALA A 135 -0.14 -0.84 5.84
CA ALA A 135 -1.45 -1.48 5.96
C ALA A 135 -2.46 -0.47 6.50
N TRP A 136 -3.39 -0.01 5.66
CA TRP A 136 -4.46 0.89 6.04
C TRP A 136 -5.73 0.10 6.38
N LEU A 137 -6.13 0.17 7.65
CA LEU A 137 -7.28 -0.57 8.20
C LEU A 137 -8.57 0.28 8.28
N GLY A 138 -8.52 1.53 7.83
CA GLY A 138 -9.63 2.50 7.98
C GLY A 138 -9.46 3.42 9.19
N GLU A 139 -10.43 4.31 9.36
CA GLU A 139 -10.51 5.21 10.52
C GLU A 139 -11.00 4.40 11.73
N GLY A 140 -10.08 4.05 12.63
CA GLY A 140 -10.34 3.29 13.86
C GLY A 140 -9.31 3.65 14.93
N GLY A 141 -9.55 3.23 16.16
CA GLY A 141 -8.62 3.45 17.27
C GLY A 141 -7.46 2.45 17.27
N ASP A 142 -6.47 2.75 18.11
CA ASP A 142 -5.33 1.85 18.33
C ASP A 142 -5.80 0.48 18.86
N GLU A 143 -6.95 0.38 19.53
CA GLU A 143 -7.49 -0.88 20.05
C GLU A 143 -7.97 -1.81 18.93
N GLU A 144 -8.61 -1.30 17.88
CA GLU A 144 -9.05 -2.12 16.74
C GLU A 144 -7.86 -2.56 15.89
N ALA A 145 -6.90 -1.66 15.64
CA ALA A 145 -5.65 -2.00 14.98
C ALA A 145 -4.85 -3.03 15.79
N MET A 146 -4.76 -2.85 17.12
CA MET A 146 -4.15 -3.82 18.02
C MET A 146 -4.97 -5.09 18.17
N CYS A 147 -6.29 -5.07 17.95
CA CYS A 147 -7.14 -6.26 17.91
C CYS A 147 -6.80 -7.07 16.66
N VAL A 148 -6.73 -6.43 15.48
CA VAL A 148 -6.26 -7.07 14.25
C VAL A 148 -4.82 -7.56 14.43
N LEU A 149 -3.89 -6.74 14.92
CA LEU A 149 -2.49 -7.14 15.19
C LEU A 149 -2.36 -8.20 16.27
N SER A 150 -3.25 -8.24 17.26
CA SER A 150 -3.28 -9.29 18.27
C SER A 150 -3.97 -10.56 17.76
N CYS A 151 -4.86 -10.47 16.79
CA CYS A 151 -5.30 -11.63 16.01
C CYS A 151 -4.15 -12.13 15.11
N LEU A 152 -3.30 -11.22 14.61
CA LEU A 152 -2.07 -11.52 13.87
C LEU A 152 -0.90 -11.97 14.79
N GLY A 153 -0.97 -11.71 16.11
CA GLY A 153 0.14 -11.85 17.08
C GLY A 153 -0.14 -12.68 18.35
N LYS A 154 -1.39 -13.07 18.65
CA LYS A 154 -1.79 -13.82 19.86
C LYS A 154 -2.83 -14.91 19.54
N THR A 155 -2.56 -16.11 20.02
CA THR A 155 -3.51 -17.15 20.39
C THR A 155 -3.05 -17.79 21.70
N GLN A 156 -3.93 -17.81 22.69
CA GLN A 156 -4.10 -18.99 23.51
C GLN A 156 -5.52 -18.99 24.08
N LYS A 157 -6.54 -18.94 23.20
CA LYS A 157 -7.89 -19.52 23.38
C LYS A 157 -8.93 -19.08 22.34
N ALA A 158 -8.65 -18.08 21.52
CA ALA A 158 -9.52 -17.79 20.37
C ALA A 158 -9.18 -18.76 19.24
N ARG A 159 -10.07 -19.73 18.98
CA ARG A 159 -10.01 -20.56 17.79
C ARG A 159 -10.57 -19.69 16.66
N CYS A 160 -9.68 -19.12 15.85
CA CYS A 160 -10.11 -18.37 14.68
C CYS A 160 -10.72 -19.36 13.68
N GLU A 161 -12.01 -19.22 13.40
CA GLU A 161 -12.75 -20.11 12.48
C GLU A 161 -12.48 -19.79 11.01
N GLN A 162 -11.80 -18.68 10.72
CA GLN A 162 -11.52 -18.20 9.37
C GLN A 162 -10.01 -18.25 9.07
N ARG A 163 -9.65 -18.86 7.95
CA ARG A 163 -8.25 -18.97 7.49
C ARG A 163 -7.79 -17.60 6.98
N HIS A 164 -6.89 -16.96 7.71
CA HIS A 164 -6.23 -15.72 7.27
C HIS A 164 -4.92 -16.08 6.57
N ALA A 165 -4.95 -16.09 5.24
CA ALA A 165 -3.83 -16.44 4.39
C ALA A 165 -3.40 -15.21 3.59
N PHE A 166 -2.10 -14.91 3.63
CA PHE A 166 -1.47 -13.93 2.73
C PHE A 166 -0.40 -14.65 1.92
N SER A 167 -0.27 -14.31 0.65
CA SER A 167 0.84 -14.81 -0.15
C SER A 167 2.09 -14.00 0.16
N VAL A 168 3.22 -14.69 0.31
CA VAL A 168 4.52 -14.07 0.52
C VAL A 168 5.42 -14.35 -0.67
N SER A 169 6.48 -13.56 -0.76
CA SER A 169 7.34 -13.34 -1.92
C SER A 169 8.01 -14.59 -2.52
N ASP A 170 8.02 -15.71 -1.83
CA ASP A 170 8.54 -17.01 -2.31
C ASP A 170 7.46 -17.95 -2.85
N GLY A 171 6.20 -17.49 -2.98
CA GLY A 171 5.07 -18.32 -3.37
C GLY A 171 4.51 -19.18 -2.23
N GLY A 172 5.04 -19.01 -1.01
CA GLY A 172 4.48 -19.59 0.20
C GLY A 172 3.16 -18.93 0.58
N ILE A 173 2.22 -19.74 1.05
CA ILE A 173 1.08 -19.25 1.83
C ILE A 173 1.61 -19.03 3.24
N LEU A 174 1.74 -17.77 3.66
CA LEU A 174 1.99 -17.49 5.07
C LEU A 174 0.67 -17.66 5.81
N ASP A 175 0.54 -18.82 6.44
CA ASP A 175 -0.41 -18.99 7.51
C ASP A 175 0.15 -18.27 8.74
N LEU A 176 -0.40 -17.08 9.01
CA LEU A 176 0.03 -16.25 10.14
C LEU A 176 -0.17 -16.97 11.49
N CYS A 177 -1.07 -17.97 11.56
CA CYS A 177 -1.19 -18.82 12.74
C CYS A 177 0.01 -19.78 12.89
N GLU A 178 0.67 -20.16 11.79
CA GLU A 178 1.83 -21.07 11.79
C GLU A 178 3.15 -20.34 12.07
N LEU A 179 3.31 -19.11 11.56
CA LEU A 179 4.50 -18.28 11.85
C LEU A 179 4.64 -17.98 13.35
N ARG A 180 3.50 -17.82 14.03
CA ARG A 180 3.44 -17.62 15.49
C ARG A 180 4.02 -18.78 16.30
N ARG A 181 4.04 -20.02 15.78
CA ARG A 181 4.73 -21.15 16.46
C ARG A 181 6.25 -21.00 16.46
N LYS A 182 6.82 -20.23 15.52
CA LYS A 182 8.28 -20.12 15.32
C LYS A 182 8.95 -18.98 16.10
N GLY A 183 8.18 -18.03 16.66
CA GLY A 183 8.53 -17.33 17.89
C GLY A 183 9.53 -16.15 17.89
N THR A 184 9.75 -15.42 16.79
CA THR A 184 10.71 -14.28 16.77
C THR A 184 10.05 -12.93 16.47
N TRP A 185 10.06 -12.01 17.45
CA TRP A 185 9.67 -10.59 17.32
C TRP A 185 10.57 -9.70 18.20
N THR A 186 10.89 -8.47 17.77
CA THR A 186 11.43 -7.39 18.63
C THR A 186 10.59 -6.13 18.46
N THR A 187 10.06 -5.60 19.56
CA THR A 187 9.20 -4.40 19.63
C THR A 187 9.86 -3.33 20.50
N ASP A 188 10.05 -2.13 19.98
CA ASP A 188 10.09 -0.93 20.81
C ASP A 188 9.61 0.28 20.00
N LEU A 189 8.60 1.01 20.51
CA LEU A 189 8.66 2.45 20.81
C LEU A 189 7.27 3.03 21.13
N LYS A 190 7.32 4.02 22.03
CA LYS A 190 6.23 4.56 22.85
C LYS A 190 5.32 5.55 22.09
N GLY A 191 4.01 5.34 22.19
CA GLY A 191 3.05 6.43 22.48
C GLY A 191 2.64 7.39 21.35
N ARG A 192 2.91 7.10 20.08
CA ARG A 192 2.22 7.71 18.93
C ARG A 192 2.00 6.62 17.90
N GLY A 193 0.76 6.19 17.69
CA GLY A 193 0.41 5.08 16.79
C GLY A 193 0.79 5.34 15.33
N PHE A 194 2.03 5.03 15.00
CA PHE A 194 2.52 4.75 13.65
C PHE A 194 3.19 3.38 13.75
N LEU A 195 2.74 2.42 12.94
CA LEU A 195 3.45 1.16 12.77
C LEU A 195 4.14 1.18 11.42
N ASP A 196 5.43 1.55 11.43
CA ASP A 196 6.33 1.30 10.32
C ASP A 196 6.70 -0.19 10.33
N VAL A 197 6.37 -0.92 9.26
CA VAL A 197 6.89 -2.27 9.06
C VAL A 197 8.30 -2.16 8.46
N TYR A 198 9.32 -2.24 9.32
CA TYR A 198 10.72 -2.27 8.89
C TYR A 198 11.14 -3.68 8.43
N LYS A 199 11.87 -3.75 7.31
CA LYS A 199 12.72 -4.89 6.95
C LYS A 199 14.03 -4.77 7.74
N ILE A 200 14.35 -5.74 8.59
CA ILE A 200 15.68 -5.84 9.21
C ILE A 200 16.65 -6.29 8.12
N GLU A 201 17.49 -5.38 7.62
CA GLU A 201 18.70 -5.79 6.89
C GLU A 201 19.72 -6.28 7.91
N ASN A 202 20.10 -7.56 7.81
CA ASN A 202 21.29 -8.06 8.47
C ASN A 202 22.52 -7.46 7.78
N ASP A 203 23.01 -6.32 8.29
CA ASP A 203 24.35 -5.85 7.98
C ASP A 203 25.37 -6.83 8.60
N LYS A 204 25.83 -7.78 7.77
CA LYS A 204 27.06 -8.53 8.02
C LYS A 204 28.21 -7.92 7.25
N SER A 205 28.55 -6.65 7.50
CA SER A 205 29.78 -6.08 6.94
C SER A 205 30.40 -4.96 7.77
N ARG A 206 30.52 -5.13 9.10
CA ARG A 206 31.48 -4.36 9.91
C ARG A 206 31.88 -5.09 11.19
N ARG A 207 32.78 -6.07 11.04
CA ARG A 207 33.81 -6.34 12.04
C ARG A 207 35.14 -6.45 11.29
N THR A 208 36.01 -5.50 11.64
CA THR A 208 37.47 -5.53 11.47
C THR A 208 38.08 -6.89 11.78
#